data_AF-A0A3S4CY32-F1
#
_entry.id   AF-A0A3S4CY32-F1
#
_cell.length_a   1.000
_cell.length_b   1.000
_cell.length_c   1.000
_cell.angle_alpha   90.00
_cell.angle_beta   90.00
_cell.angle_gamma   90.00
#
_symmetry.space_group_name_H-M   'P 1'
#
loop_
_entity.id
_entity.type
_entity.pdbx_description
1 polymer ?
#
loop_
_entity_poly.entity_id
_entity_poly.type
_entity_poly.pdbx_seq_one_letter_code
_entity_poly.pdbx_strand_id
1 'polypeptide(L)'
;MRGVWSLPCPTAPLAGVAVAVLAATLTGCGSGDSTVAKTPQAPTTTSAAAHSEPADATNPPPATAAPPSSSAAPADPCAVNLTSPTIAKVVSELPRDPRSEQPWSPEPLAGNYNECAQLSAVVIKANTNAGNPTTRAVLFHLGKFIPQGVPDTYGFSGIDTSQCTGDTVALTYAGGISGLSSVVKFRWNGTGVELISNAAGGR
;
A
#
# COMPACT_ATOMS: atom_id res chain seq x y z
N MET A 1 36.79 13.86 47.27
CA MET A 1 35.55 14.62 47.56
C MET A 1 34.70 14.51 46.29
N ARG A 2 33.81 13.53 46.08
CA ARG A 2 32.47 13.26 46.64
C ARG A 2 31.49 14.44 46.60
N GLY A 3 30.42 14.24 45.83
CA GLY A 3 29.20 15.04 45.68
C GLY A 3 28.72 14.91 44.22
N VAL A 4 28.02 13.86 43.77
CA VAL A 4 26.61 13.52 44.07
C VAL A 4 25.81 14.77 44.34
N TRP A 5 24.94 15.14 43.39
CA TRP A 5 23.61 15.68 43.66
C TRP A 5 22.65 15.21 42.56
N SER A 6 21.75 14.32 42.98
CA SER A 6 20.51 13.97 42.31
C SER A 6 19.47 15.06 42.57
N LEU A 7 18.62 15.32 41.57
CA LEU A 7 17.37 16.08 41.73
C LEU A 7 16.23 15.31 41.04
N PRO A 8 14.98 15.48 41.49
CA PRO A 8 14.08 14.37 41.79
C PRO A 8 12.97 14.17 40.75
N CYS A 9 12.45 12.94 40.69
CA CYS A 9 11.15 12.62 40.12
C CYS A 9 10.04 13.43 40.80
N PRO A 10 9.11 14.05 40.05
CA PRO A 10 7.79 14.34 40.57
C PRO A 10 6.88 13.11 40.42
N THR A 11 6.42 12.59 41.55
CA THR A 11 5.33 11.61 41.66
C THR A 11 4.02 12.30 42.07
N ALA A 12 2.93 11.86 41.43
CA ALA A 12 1.51 11.86 41.86
C ALA A 12 0.68 13.17 41.65
N PRO A 13 -0.68 13.10 41.53
CA PRO A 13 -1.57 11.98 41.88
C PRO A 13 -2.68 11.59 40.88
N LEU A 14 -3.31 10.46 41.23
CA LEU A 14 -4.53 9.84 40.71
C LEU A 14 -5.78 10.72 40.87
N ALA A 15 -6.57 10.82 39.79
CA ALA A 15 -8.03 11.02 39.79
C ALA A 15 -8.51 10.46 38.42
N GLY A 16 -9.44 9.51 38.26
CA GLY A 16 -10.51 9.09 39.15
C GLY A 16 -11.87 9.58 38.62
N VAL A 17 -12.31 9.16 37.43
CA VAL A 17 -13.74 9.21 37.01
C VAL A 17 -14.05 8.02 36.11
N ALA A 18 -14.90 7.12 36.61
CA ALA A 18 -15.62 6.11 35.83
C ALA A 18 -16.88 6.75 35.21
N VAL A 19 -17.41 6.19 34.10
CA VAL A 19 -18.87 5.95 33.89
C VAL A 19 -19.15 5.36 32.49
N ALA A 20 -19.96 4.30 32.53
CA ALA A 20 -20.95 3.77 31.59
C ALA A 20 -20.58 3.16 30.22
N VAL A 21 -20.85 1.84 30.19
CA VAL A 21 -21.23 0.97 29.08
C VAL A 21 -22.40 1.54 28.27
N LEU A 22 -22.31 1.44 26.93
CA LEU A 22 -23.46 1.39 26.03
C LEU A 22 -23.15 0.44 24.87
N ALA A 23 -23.85 -0.69 24.84
CA ALA A 23 -23.90 -1.63 23.75
C ALA A 23 -24.93 -1.17 22.71
N ALA A 24 -24.59 -1.26 21.43
CA ALA A 24 -25.56 -1.28 20.34
C ALA A 24 -25.00 -2.12 19.17
N THR A 25 -25.50 -3.35 19.06
CA THR A 25 -25.34 -4.22 17.90
C THR A 25 -26.39 -3.86 16.87
N LEU A 26 -25.99 -3.55 15.63
CA LEU A 26 -26.88 -3.54 14.48
C LEU A 26 -26.29 -4.44 13.39
N THR A 27 -27.03 -5.52 13.14
CA THR A 27 -26.91 -6.45 12.03
C THR A 27 -27.29 -5.77 10.71
N GLY A 28 -26.47 -5.95 9.66
CA GLY A 28 -26.81 -5.61 8.28
C GLY A 28 -26.38 -6.74 7.36
N CYS A 29 -27.28 -7.70 7.13
CA CYS A 29 -27.15 -8.76 6.14
C CYS A 29 -27.69 -8.23 4.80
N GLY A 30 -26.82 -8.12 3.78
CA GLY A 30 -27.21 -7.78 2.42
C GLY A 30 -26.91 -8.96 1.50
N SER A 31 -27.91 -9.83 1.29
CA SER A 31 -27.88 -10.86 0.25
C SER A 31 -28.32 -10.23 -1.08
N GLY A 32 -27.45 -10.30 -2.09
CA GLY A 32 -27.76 -9.93 -3.46
C GLY A 32 -27.37 -11.06 -4.39
N ASP A 33 -28.20 -12.10 -4.43
CA ASP A 33 -28.15 -13.11 -5.49
C ASP A 33 -28.84 -12.51 -6.73
N SER A 34 -28.14 -12.49 -7.86
CA SER A 34 -28.75 -12.22 -9.16
C SER A 34 -28.08 -13.06 -10.21
N THR A 35 -28.57 -14.30 -10.30
CA THR A 35 -28.44 -15.15 -11.46
C THR A 35 -29.03 -14.46 -12.70
N VAL A 36 -28.23 -14.23 -13.74
CA VAL A 36 -28.75 -14.21 -15.12
C VAL A 36 -28.02 -15.28 -15.90
N ALA A 37 -28.62 -16.46 -15.89
CA ALA A 37 -28.39 -17.50 -16.87
C ALA A 37 -28.89 -17.04 -18.24
N LYS A 38 -28.04 -17.17 -19.26
CA LYS A 38 -28.51 -17.42 -20.64
C LYS A 38 -27.39 -18.11 -21.42
N THR A 39 -27.37 -19.44 -21.33
CA THR A 39 -26.72 -20.32 -22.30
C THR A 39 -27.81 -20.87 -23.23
N PRO A 40 -27.47 -21.58 -24.31
CA PRO A 40 -27.23 -21.04 -25.64
C PRO A 40 -28.32 -21.50 -26.63
N GLN A 41 -28.39 -20.90 -27.82
CA GLN A 41 -29.07 -21.55 -28.95
C GLN A 41 -28.35 -21.26 -30.26
N ALA A 42 -27.62 -22.28 -30.72
CA ALA A 42 -27.34 -22.51 -32.13
C ALA A 42 -28.58 -23.16 -32.78
N PRO A 43 -28.83 -22.90 -34.06
CA PRO A 43 -28.86 -24.00 -35.04
C PRO A 43 -28.05 -23.64 -36.31
N THR A 44 -27.04 -24.43 -36.67
CA THR A 44 -27.05 -25.54 -37.65
C THR A 44 -27.08 -25.13 -39.14
N THR A 45 -25.93 -25.35 -39.78
CA THR A 45 -25.70 -26.04 -41.08
C THR A 45 -26.47 -25.63 -42.33
N THR A 46 -25.78 -25.37 -43.43
CA THR A 46 -25.59 -26.35 -44.53
C THR A 46 -24.64 -25.82 -45.62
N SER A 47 -23.86 -26.75 -46.14
CA SER A 47 -22.83 -26.69 -47.18
C SER A 47 -23.39 -26.43 -48.59
N ALA A 48 -22.65 -25.73 -49.45
CA ALA A 48 -22.55 -26.04 -50.89
C ALA A 48 -21.35 -25.33 -51.51
N ALA A 49 -20.58 -26.09 -52.28
CA ALA A 49 -19.27 -25.74 -52.82
C ALA A 49 -19.31 -25.10 -54.22
N ALA A 50 -18.17 -24.47 -54.54
CA ALA A 50 -17.56 -24.23 -55.85
C ALA A 50 -18.21 -23.22 -56.80
N HIS A 51 -17.44 -22.20 -57.23
CA HIS A 51 -16.81 -22.19 -58.57
C HIS A 51 -15.89 -20.96 -58.77
N SER A 52 -14.65 -21.24 -59.18
CA SER A 52 -13.76 -20.55 -60.14
C SER A 52 -13.73 -19.01 -60.27
N GLU A 53 -12.53 -18.46 -60.09
CA GLU A 53 -11.95 -17.20 -60.65
C GLU A 53 -12.18 -17.06 -62.18
N PRO A 54 -11.84 -15.92 -62.85
CA PRO A 54 -11.34 -14.62 -62.35
C PRO A 54 -12.03 -13.37 -62.97
N ALA A 55 -12.03 -12.24 -62.27
CA ALA A 55 -12.03 -10.91 -62.92
C ALA A 55 -11.68 -9.79 -61.94
N ASP A 56 -10.97 -8.83 -62.51
CA ASP A 56 -10.23 -7.72 -61.95
C ASP A 56 -11.10 -6.60 -61.34
N ALA A 57 -10.46 -5.82 -60.46
CA ALA A 57 -10.82 -4.48 -59.97
C ALA A 57 -12.21 -4.21 -59.36
N THR A 58 -12.28 -4.12 -58.02
CA THR A 58 -12.88 -2.99 -57.26
C THR A 58 -12.50 -3.12 -55.77
N ASN A 59 -12.00 -2.03 -55.17
CA ASN A 59 -11.59 -1.92 -53.77
C ASN A 59 -12.61 -2.52 -52.76
N PRO A 60 -12.17 -3.25 -51.72
CA PRO A 60 -13.05 -3.60 -50.61
C PRO A 60 -13.45 -2.32 -49.84
N PRO A 61 -14.70 -2.20 -49.37
CA PRO A 61 -15.08 -1.12 -48.46
C PRO A 61 -14.22 -1.20 -47.19
N PRO A 62 -13.87 -0.05 -46.57
CA PRO A 62 -13.07 -0.05 -45.36
C PRO A 62 -13.79 -0.87 -44.29
N ALA A 63 -13.15 -1.95 -43.85
CA ALA A 63 -13.60 -2.69 -42.68
C ALA A 63 -13.47 -1.77 -41.47
N THR A 64 -14.60 -1.29 -40.96
CA THR A 64 -14.67 -0.63 -39.65
C THR A 64 -14.14 -1.62 -38.61
N ALA A 65 -12.95 -1.36 -38.09
CA ALA A 65 -12.41 -2.10 -36.97
C ALA A 65 -13.40 -1.99 -35.80
N ALA A 66 -13.82 -3.13 -35.25
CA ALA A 66 -14.65 -3.14 -34.05
C ALA A 66 -13.91 -2.36 -32.94
N PRO A 67 -14.58 -1.43 -32.24
CA PRO A 67 -13.95 -0.69 -31.15
C PRO A 67 -13.46 -1.69 -30.10
N PRO A 68 -12.26 -1.51 -29.53
CA PRO A 68 -11.74 -2.41 -28.50
C PRO A 68 -12.72 -2.41 -27.32
N SER A 69 -13.39 -3.56 -27.12
CA SER A 69 -14.25 -3.76 -25.97
C SER A 69 -13.36 -4.07 -24.77
N SER A 70 -12.99 -3.03 -24.04
CA SER A 70 -12.52 -3.17 -22.66
C SER A 70 -12.93 -1.94 -21.88
N SER A 71 -14.21 -1.89 -21.51
CA SER A 71 -14.61 -1.13 -20.32
C SER A 71 -14.25 -2.02 -19.13
N ALA A 72 -13.01 -1.90 -18.65
CA ALA A 72 -12.63 -2.46 -17.37
C ALA A 72 -13.46 -1.76 -16.29
N ALA A 73 -13.96 -2.52 -15.31
CA ALA A 73 -14.66 -1.96 -14.16
C ALA A 73 -13.77 -0.88 -13.48
N PRO A 74 -14.37 0.18 -12.91
CA PRO A 74 -13.61 1.19 -12.19
C PRO A 74 -12.73 0.52 -11.12
N ALA A 75 -11.44 0.88 -11.09
CA ALA A 75 -10.54 0.40 -10.06
C ALA A 75 -11.05 0.85 -8.68
N ASP A 76 -10.99 -0.04 -7.68
CA ASP A 76 -11.29 0.33 -6.30
C ASP A 76 -10.24 1.34 -5.81
N PRO A 77 -10.63 2.58 -5.46
CA PRO A 77 -9.70 3.59 -4.95
C PRO A 77 -9.01 3.11 -3.66
N CYS A 78 -9.67 2.27 -2.86
CA CYS A 78 -9.16 1.77 -1.59
C CYS A 78 -8.33 0.49 -1.73
N ALA A 79 -8.05 0.02 -2.95
CA ALA A 79 -7.13 -1.09 -3.14
C ALA A 79 -5.68 -0.64 -2.89
N VAL A 80 -4.84 -1.57 -2.42
CA VAL A 80 -3.40 -1.30 -2.30
C VAL A 80 -2.83 -1.06 -3.70
N ASN A 81 -2.18 0.09 -3.89
CA ASN A 81 -1.62 0.48 -5.18
C ASN A 81 -0.23 1.09 -5.04
N LEU A 82 0.81 0.27 -5.21
CA LEU A 82 2.21 0.71 -5.16
C LEU A 82 2.66 1.48 -6.41
N THR A 83 1.83 1.48 -7.46
CA THR A 83 2.06 2.24 -8.69
C THR A 83 1.35 3.59 -8.69
N SER A 84 0.75 4.00 -7.56
CA SER A 84 0.05 5.27 -7.45
C SER A 84 0.98 6.45 -7.80
N PRO A 85 0.55 7.38 -8.68
CA PRO A 85 1.35 8.55 -9.03
C PRO A 85 1.61 9.46 -7.82
N THR A 86 0.78 9.38 -6.78
CA THR A 86 1.00 10.09 -5.50
C THR A 86 2.32 9.68 -4.85
N ILE A 87 2.68 8.39 -4.94
CA ILE A 87 3.95 7.88 -4.39
C ILE A 87 5.12 8.53 -5.13
N ALA A 88 5.14 8.44 -6.46
CA ALA A 88 6.22 9.01 -7.28
C ALA A 88 6.38 10.52 -7.05
N LYS A 89 5.26 11.26 -6.97
CA LYS A 89 5.27 12.70 -6.65
C LYS A 89 5.92 12.97 -5.30
N VAL A 90 5.43 12.33 -4.24
CA VAL A 90 5.97 12.53 -2.88
C VAL A 90 7.45 12.18 -2.83
N VAL A 91 7.84 11.04 -3.42
CA VAL A 91 9.24 10.60 -3.45
C VAL A 91 10.15 11.60 -4.16
N SER A 92 9.67 12.25 -5.22
CA SER A 92 10.42 13.30 -5.94
C SER A 92 10.61 14.59 -5.15
N GLU A 93 9.71 14.88 -4.21
CA GLU A 93 9.74 16.07 -3.34
C GLU A 93 10.56 15.84 -2.05
N LEU A 94 10.93 14.60 -1.76
CA LEU A 94 11.73 14.29 -0.57
C LEU A 94 13.13 14.91 -0.63
N PRO A 95 13.67 15.35 0.51
CA PRO A 95 15.09 15.67 0.62
C PRO A 95 15.94 14.48 0.16
N ARG A 96 17.06 14.78 -0.48
CA ARG A 96 18.05 13.78 -0.92
C ARG A 96 18.50 12.91 0.25
N ASP A 97 18.92 11.69 -0.06
CA ASP A 97 19.49 10.78 0.94
C ASP A 97 20.69 11.45 1.62
N PRO A 98 20.69 11.64 2.96
CA PRO A 98 21.76 12.35 3.65
C PRO A 98 23.11 11.64 3.59
N ARG A 99 23.14 10.33 3.28
CA ARG A 99 24.40 9.55 3.21
C ARG A 99 25.05 9.58 1.84
N SER A 100 24.26 9.48 0.77
CA SER A 100 24.75 9.38 -0.61
C SER A 100 24.47 10.61 -1.48
N GLU A 101 23.67 11.56 -0.98
CA GLU A 101 23.15 12.73 -1.71
C GLU A 101 22.35 12.38 -2.97
N GLN A 102 22.02 11.11 -3.15
CA GLN A 102 21.25 10.64 -4.28
C GLN A 102 19.75 10.94 -4.10
N PRO A 103 19.01 11.13 -5.20
CA PRO A 103 17.56 11.13 -5.12
C PRO A 103 17.07 9.74 -4.71
N TRP A 104 15.82 9.68 -4.29
CA TRP A 104 15.15 8.42 -3.98
C TRP A 104 14.61 7.76 -5.25
N SER A 105 14.57 6.43 -5.28
CA SER A 105 13.91 5.68 -6.34
C SER A 105 12.38 5.79 -6.18
N PRO A 106 11.64 6.20 -7.23
CA PRO A 106 10.19 6.35 -7.17
C PRO A 106 9.45 5.01 -7.06
N GLU A 107 10.12 3.91 -7.38
CA GLU A 107 9.57 2.56 -7.30
C GLU A 107 9.80 1.97 -5.90
N PRO A 108 8.72 1.70 -5.14
CA PRO A 108 8.84 1.10 -3.82
C PRO A 108 9.43 -0.31 -3.88
N LEU A 109 10.28 -0.63 -2.91
CA LEU A 109 10.73 -2.01 -2.65
C LEU A 109 9.61 -2.87 -2.04
N ALA A 110 8.76 -2.23 -1.23
CA ALA A 110 7.62 -2.84 -0.57
C ALA A 110 6.64 -1.73 -0.18
N GLY A 111 5.39 -2.09 0.12
CA GLY A 111 4.42 -1.13 0.60
C GLY A 111 3.05 -1.72 0.80
N ASN A 112 2.19 -0.95 1.47
CA ASN A 112 0.75 -1.17 1.55
C ASN A 112 -0.03 0.13 1.27
N TYR A 113 0.52 1.01 0.41
CA TYR A 113 -0.09 2.30 0.09
C TYR A 113 -1.56 2.13 -0.31
N ASN A 114 -2.42 2.83 0.42
CA ASN A 114 -3.86 2.82 0.26
C ASN A 114 -4.37 4.23 0.60
N GLU A 115 -5.08 4.86 -0.33
CA GLU A 115 -5.58 6.23 -0.13
C GLU A 115 -6.74 6.32 0.86
N CYS A 116 -7.37 5.20 1.21
CA CYS A 116 -8.45 5.12 2.20
C CYS A 116 -7.97 4.70 3.59
N ALA A 117 -6.75 4.18 3.74
CA ALA A 117 -6.23 3.75 5.04
C ALA A 117 -5.83 4.95 5.90
N GLN A 118 -6.13 4.88 7.21
CA GLN A 118 -5.63 5.87 8.17
C GLN A 118 -4.10 5.86 8.25
N LEU A 119 -3.46 4.71 8.08
CA LEU A 119 -2.02 4.65 7.95
C LEU A 119 -1.62 3.64 6.89
N SER A 120 -0.84 4.09 5.92
CA SER A 120 -0.18 3.23 4.95
C SER A 120 1.27 3.67 4.77
N ALA A 121 2.10 2.79 4.22
CA ALA A 121 3.51 3.06 4.03
C ALA A 121 4.04 2.44 2.74
N VAL A 122 5.13 3.03 2.25
CA VAL A 122 5.99 2.42 1.22
C VAL A 122 7.43 2.49 1.69
N VAL A 123 8.22 1.49 1.32
CA VAL A 123 9.66 1.47 1.56
C VAL A 123 10.36 1.78 0.25
N ILE A 124 11.16 2.82 0.23
CA ILE A 124 11.96 3.27 -0.92
C ILE A 124 13.45 3.08 -0.62
N LYS A 125 14.25 3.08 -1.67
CA LYS A 125 15.72 3.08 -1.58
C LYS A 125 16.32 4.30 -2.26
N ALA A 126 17.51 4.70 -1.81
CA ALA A 126 18.34 5.64 -2.52
C ALA A 126 18.63 5.11 -3.95
N ASN A 127 18.57 5.99 -4.94
CA ASN A 127 18.80 5.65 -6.34
C ASN A 127 20.31 5.55 -6.63
N THR A 128 20.93 4.49 -6.10
CA THR A 128 22.37 4.23 -6.21
C THR A 128 22.64 2.75 -6.53
N ASN A 129 23.83 2.49 -7.08
CA ASN A 129 24.34 1.15 -7.36
C ASN A 129 25.13 0.55 -6.17
N ALA A 130 25.11 1.19 -5.00
CA ALA A 130 25.78 0.66 -3.81
C ALA A 130 25.18 -0.69 -3.38
N GLY A 131 26.02 -1.61 -2.89
CA GLY A 131 25.55 -2.93 -2.44
C GLY A 131 24.57 -2.88 -1.27
N ASN A 132 24.64 -1.82 -0.45
CA ASN A 132 23.71 -1.55 0.66
C ASN A 132 23.21 -0.09 0.54
N PRO A 133 22.22 0.17 -0.34
CA PRO A 133 21.63 1.50 -0.45
C PRO A 133 20.86 1.85 0.81
N THR A 134 20.82 3.13 1.17
CA THR A 134 19.95 3.60 2.25
C THR A 134 18.50 3.32 1.88
N THR A 135 17.71 2.79 2.80
CA THR A 135 16.26 2.62 2.65
C THR A 135 15.52 3.55 3.59
N ARG A 136 14.31 3.95 3.21
CA ARG A 136 13.43 4.81 4.00
C ARG A 136 11.98 4.37 3.86
N ALA A 137 11.24 4.37 4.96
CA ALA A 137 9.79 4.26 4.95
C ALA A 137 9.15 5.64 4.77
N VAL A 138 8.21 5.76 3.85
CA VAL A 138 7.38 6.94 3.61
C VAL A 138 5.97 6.61 4.03
N LEU A 139 5.44 7.34 5.00
CA LEU A 139 4.13 7.07 5.60
C LEU A 139 3.08 8.04 5.06
N PHE A 140 1.86 7.54 4.94
CA PHE A 140 0.72 8.26 4.41
C PHE A 140 -0.49 8.09 5.34
N HIS A 141 -1.24 9.17 5.52
CA HIS A 141 -2.54 9.19 6.17
C HIS A 141 -3.59 9.56 5.13
N LEU A 142 -4.54 8.67 4.86
CA LEU A 142 -5.60 8.88 3.85
C LEU A 142 -5.00 9.32 2.49
N GLY A 143 -3.96 8.60 2.06
CA GLY A 143 -3.24 8.85 0.81
C GLY A 143 -2.33 10.09 0.81
N LYS A 144 -2.27 10.87 1.89
CA LYS A 144 -1.43 12.08 2.01
C LYS A 144 -0.14 11.79 2.77
N PHE A 145 0.98 12.27 2.26
CA PHE A 145 2.28 12.12 2.91
C PHE A 145 2.32 12.80 4.28
N ILE A 146 2.97 12.15 5.24
CA ILE A 146 3.17 12.64 6.60
C ILE A 146 4.63 13.12 6.74
N PRO A 147 4.91 14.44 6.66
CA PRO A 147 6.28 14.95 6.63
C PRO A 147 6.94 15.04 8.02
N GLN A 148 6.16 15.13 9.08
CA GLN A 148 6.61 15.43 10.46
C GLN A 148 5.84 14.57 11.46
N GLY A 149 6.36 14.44 12.68
CA GLY A 149 5.71 13.64 13.72
C GLY A 149 5.77 12.13 13.47
N VAL A 150 6.76 11.70 12.69
CA VAL A 150 7.08 10.29 12.46
C VAL A 150 8.44 10.01 13.11
N PRO A 151 8.60 8.90 13.85
CA PRO A 151 9.91 8.45 14.30
C PRO A 151 10.85 8.22 13.11
N ASP A 152 12.15 8.01 13.38
CA ASP A 152 13.09 7.69 12.32
C ASP A 152 12.63 6.45 11.53
N THR A 153 12.62 6.59 10.20
CA THR A 153 12.08 5.62 9.23
C THR A 153 13.16 5.08 8.29
N TYR A 154 14.44 5.33 8.57
CA TYR A 154 15.54 4.76 7.81
C TYR A 154 15.79 3.28 8.16
N GLY A 155 16.32 2.52 7.21
CA GLY A 155 16.81 1.15 7.43
C GLY A 155 15.75 0.05 7.33
N PHE A 156 14.46 0.39 7.21
CA PHE A 156 13.41 -0.59 6.92
C PHE A 156 13.55 -1.13 5.49
N SER A 157 13.41 -2.43 5.31
CA SER A 157 13.57 -3.13 4.03
C SER A 157 12.29 -3.76 3.50
N GLY A 158 11.21 -3.74 4.27
CA GLY A 158 9.95 -4.38 3.90
C GLY A 158 8.79 -4.01 4.82
N ILE A 159 7.64 -4.63 4.54
CA ILE A 159 6.40 -4.51 5.33
C ILE A 159 5.83 -5.91 5.54
N ASP A 160 5.43 -6.23 6.77
CA ASP A 160 4.65 -7.43 7.09
C ASP A 160 3.16 -7.10 7.01
N THR A 161 2.56 -7.30 5.84
CA THR A 161 1.15 -6.97 5.59
C THR A 161 0.18 -7.79 6.43
N SER A 162 0.60 -8.95 6.96
CA SER A 162 -0.24 -9.77 7.84
C SER A 162 -0.47 -9.12 9.22
N GLN A 163 0.40 -8.18 9.59
CA GLN A 163 0.34 -7.43 10.84
C GLN A 163 -0.07 -5.97 10.64
N CYS A 164 -0.45 -5.59 9.42
CA CYS A 164 -1.01 -4.28 9.12
C CYS A 164 -2.54 -4.26 9.33
N THR A 165 -3.05 -3.11 9.75
CA THR A 165 -4.48 -2.80 9.86
C THR A 165 -4.74 -1.47 9.13
N GLY A 166 -5.96 -0.94 9.20
CA GLY A 166 -6.28 0.35 8.60
C GLY A 166 -5.51 1.53 9.19
N ASP A 167 -5.05 1.42 10.44
CA ASP A 167 -4.36 2.47 11.21
C ASP A 167 -2.94 2.08 11.64
N THR A 168 -2.51 0.84 11.39
CA THR A 168 -1.21 0.30 11.81
C THR A 168 -0.42 -0.24 10.63
N VAL A 169 0.86 0.10 10.57
CA VAL A 169 1.82 -0.46 9.62
C VAL A 169 2.93 -1.21 10.36
N ALA A 170 3.26 -2.41 9.90
CA ALA A 170 4.31 -3.24 10.45
C ALA A 170 5.52 -3.25 9.50
N LEU A 171 6.52 -2.42 9.79
CA LEU A 171 7.74 -2.32 8.99
C LEU A 171 8.76 -3.37 9.42
N THR A 172 9.44 -3.98 8.46
CA THR A 172 10.48 -4.97 8.71
C THR A 172 11.84 -4.41 8.36
N TYR A 173 12.87 -4.70 9.16
CA TYR A 173 14.26 -4.55 8.72
C TYR A 173 14.96 -5.91 8.75
N ALA A 174 15.78 -6.17 7.74
CA ALA A 174 16.67 -7.33 7.73
C ALA A 174 17.79 -7.09 8.73
N GLY A 175 17.86 -7.89 9.80
CA GLY A 175 19.07 -7.95 10.60
C GLY A 175 20.21 -8.50 9.72
N GLY A 176 21.46 -8.13 9.97
CA GLY A 176 22.62 -8.66 9.21
C GLY A 176 22.82 -10.19 9.29
N ILE A 177 21.86 -10.91 9.86
CA ILE A 177 21.80 -12.36 10.00
C ILE A 177 20.66 -12.85 9.10
N SER A 178 20.97 -13.73 8.14
CA SER A 178 19.97 -14.33 7.25
C SER A 178 18.88 -15.04 8.05
N GLY A 179 17.62 -14.79 7.69
CA GLY A 179 16.45 -15.40 8.31
C GLY A 179 15.91 -14.67 9.55
N LEU A 180 16.61 -13.64 10.05
CA LEU A 180 16.15 -12.83 11.17
C LEU A 180 15.71 -11.45 10.68
N SER A 181 14.39 -11.26 10.58
CA SER A 181 13.78 -9.94 10.40
C SER A 181 13.14 -9.50 11.71
N SER A 182 13.34 -8.24 12.07
CA SER A 182 12.62 -7.63 13.18
C SER A 182 11.48 -6.79 12.65
N VAL A 183 10.38 -6.74 13.40
CA VAL A 183 9.17 -6.02 13.03
C VAL A 183 8.97 -4.85 13.98
N VAL A 184 8.82 -3.66 13.42
CA VAL A 184 8.48 -2.44 14.16
C VAL A 184 7.12 -1.95 13.69
N LYS A 185 6.20 -1.78 14.63
CA LYS A 185 4.84 -1.34 14.36
C LYS A 185 4.68 0.13 14.67
N PHE A 186 4.08 0.83 13.72
CA PHE A 186 3.67 2.21 13.83
C PHE A 186 2.16 2.28 13.72
N ARG A 187 1.52 3.11 14.53
CA ARG A 187 0.08 3.36 14.41
C ARG A 187 -0.25 4.83 14.34
N TRP A 188 -1.39 5.14 13.74
CA TRP A 188 -2.00 6.46 13.80
C TRP A 188 -2.77 6.60 15.11
N ASN A 189 -2.56 7.69 15.86
CA ASN A 189 -3.23 7.92 17.14
C ASN A 189 -4.31 9.01 17.10
N GLY A 190 -4.67 9.48 15.91
CA GLY A 190 -5.59 10.59 15.70
C GLY A 190 -4.90 11.91 15.35
N THR A 191 -3.66 12.10 15.81
CA THR A 191 -2.88 13.34 15.58
C THR A 191 -1.62 13.08 14.77
N GLY A 192 -0.98 11.93 14.97
CA GLY A 192 0.27 11.59 14.32
C GLY A 192 0.58 10.10 14.38
N VAL A 193 1.81 9.77 13.99
CA VAL A 193 2.30 8.40 13.99
C VAL A 193 3.07 8.14 15.29
N GLU A 194 2.74 7.05 15.96
CA GLU A 194 3.45 6.59 17.15
C GLU A 194 3.99 5.16 16.98
N LEU A 195 5.12 4.85 17.60
CA LEU A 195 5.67 3.50 17.66
C LEU A 195 4.98 2.74 18.79
N ILE A 196 4.47 1.54 18.49
CA ILE A 196 3.69 0.75 19.46
C ILE A 196 4.25 -0.63 19.76
N SER A 197 5.18 -1.14 18.96
CA SER A 197 5.86 -2.40 19.25
C SER A 197 7.14 -2.53 18.45
N ASN A 198 8.20 -2.97 19.10
CA ASN A 198 9.39 -3.54 18.47
C ASN A 198 9.42 -5.03 18.81
N ALA A 199 8.81 -5.87 17.98
CA ALA A 199 8.99 -7.30 18.14
C ALA A 199 10.36 -7.67 17.56
N ALA A 200 11.33 -7.98 18.42
CA ALA A 200 12.51 -8.71 18.00
C ALA A 200 12.03 -10.06 17.47
N GLY A 201 12.21 -10.31 16.16
CA GLY A 201 11.77 -11.54 15.52
C GLY A 201 12.54 -12.73 16.10
N GLY A 202 11.90 -13.46 17.00
CA GLY A 202 12.41 -14.69 17.57
C GLY A 202 11.35 -15.78 17.46
N ARG A 203 11.65 -16.82 16.69
CA ARG A 203 11.17 -18.18 16.94
C ARG A 203 12.38 -19.10 16.98
#